data_AF-A0A2V0P0A8-F1
#
_entry.id   AF-A0A2V0P0A8-F1
#
_cell.length_a   1.000
_cell.length_b   1.000
_cell.length_c   1.000
_cell.angle_alpha   90.00
_cell.angle_beta   90.00
_cell.angle_gamma   90.00
#
_symmetry.space_group_name_H-M   'P 1'
#
loop_
_entity.id
_entity.type
_entity.pdbx_description
1 polymer ?
#
loop_
_entity_poly.entity_id
_entity_poly.type
_entity_poly.pdbx_seq_one_letter_code
_entity_poly.pdbx_strand_id
1 'polypeptide(L)'
;MGLVRSLAGLFKGVKKPWEITGLTSTVDYLEYMPSAEEYRKHSPGSQPVSAIVPHDVPALVYNTRYYGRDFRRNNKYAMRVVDRTPMDVEKLIASMPLTPEDVKFSPADDYIRSRGT
;
A
#
# COMPACT_ATOMS: atom_id res chain seq x y z
N MET A 1 6.18 -24.50 -57.55
CA MET A 1 5.22 -24.33 -56.42
C MET A 1 4.97 -25.62 -55.60
N GLY A 2 5.71 -26.72 -55.78
CA GLY A 2 5.50 -27.98 -55.02
C GLY A 2 6.40 -28.18 -53.79
N LEU A 3 7.66 -27.72 -53.84
CA LEU A 3 8.67 -27.99 -52.80
C LEU A 3 8.44 -27.23 -51.47
N VAL A 4 7.90 -26.00 -51.54
CA VAL A 4 7.64 -25.17 -50.35
C VAL A 4 6.53 -25.76 -49.47
N ARG A 5 5.57 -26.49 -50.06
CA ARG A 5 4.50 -27.16 -49.32
C ARG A 5 4.96 -28.43 -48.60
N SER A 6 6.00 -29.13 -49.09
CA SER A 6 6.50 -30.36 -48.44
C SER A 6 7.39 -30.07 -47.23
N LEU A 7 8.21 -29.01 -47.27
CA LEU A 7 9.02 -28.56 -46.12
C LEU A 7 8.18 -28.05 -44.94
N ALA A 8 7.02 -27.44 -45.20
CA ALA A 8 6.10 -26.99 -44.16
C ALA A 8 5.54 -28.14 -43.29
N GLY A 9 5.54 -29.37 -43.80
CA GLY A 9 5.16 -30.57 -43.05
C GLY A 9 6.26 -31.10 -42.13
N LEU A 10 7.54 -30.81 -42.39
CA LEU A 10 8.69 -31.35 -41.66
C LEU A 10 8.86 -30.74 -40.26
N PHE A 11 8.40 -29.51 -40.06
CA PHE A 11 8.47 -28.79 -38.78
C PHE A 11 7.21 -28.96 -37.92
N LYS A 12 6.22 -29.75 -38.36
CA LYS A 12 5.04 -30.07 -37.53
C LYS A 12 5.47 -30.93 -36.34
N GLY A 13 5.49 -30.35 -35.15
CA GLY A 13 5.82 -31.03 -33.89
C GLY A 13 7.14 -30.59 -33.24
N VAL A 14 7.91 -29.71 -33.88
CA VAL A 14 9.07 -29.08 -33.23
C VAL A 14 8.55 -27.98 -32.30
N LYS A 15 8.81 -28.11 -31.00
CA LYS A 15 8.49 -27.09 -29.99
C LYS A 15 9.13 -25.76 -30.38
N LYS A 16 8.50 -24.64 -29.99
CA LYS A 16 9.14 -23.33 -30.20
C LYS A 16 10.47 -23.32 -29.44
N PRO A 17 11.54 -22.66 -29.93
CA PRO A 17 12.86 -22.73 -29.29
C PRO A 17 12.85 -22.37 -27.79
N TRP A 18 11.99 -21.43 -27.38
CA TRP A 18 11.81 -21.01 -25.99
C TRP A 18 10.92 -21.93 -25.14
N GLU A 19 10.26 -22.94 -25.73
CA GLU A 19 9.48 -23.96 -25.00
C GLU A 19 10.36 -25.18 -24.62
N ILE A 20 11.63 -25.20 -25.04
CA ILE A 20 12.56 -26.31 -24.79
C ILE A 20 13.20 -26.20 -23.40
N THR A 21 13.51 -24.98 -22.96
CA THR A 21 14.19 -24.70 -21.70
C THR A 21 13.66 -23.41 -21.07
N GLY A 22 13.59 -23.34 -19.74
CA GLY A 22 13.15 -22.15 -19.00
C GLY A 22 11.74 -22.28 -18.41
N LEU A 23 11.20 -21.21 -17.81
CA LEU A 23 9.87 -21.24 -17.17
C LEU A 23 8.76 -21.66 -18.15
N THR A 24 8.86 -21.20 -19.39
CA THR A 24 7.96 -21.52 -20.51
C THR A 24 7.97 -23.00 -20.94
N SER A 25 8.91 -23.79 -20.43
CA SER A 25 9.01 -25.24 -20.65
C SER A 25 8.41 -26.07 -19.51
N THR A 26 8.02 -25.43 -18.40
CA THR A 26 7.43 -26.11 -17.24
C THR A 26 5.97 -26.47 -17.48
N VAL A 27 5.50 -27.56 -16.86
CA VAL A 27 4.12 -28.05 -17.02
C VAL A 27 3.10 -27.10 -16.37
N ASP A 28 3.54 -26.33 -15.38
CA ASP A 28 2.71 -25.35 -14.66
C ASP A 28 2.62 -24.00 -15.39
N TYR A 29 3.47 -23.78 -16.40
CA TYR A 29 3.43 -22.55 -17.18
C TYR A 29 2.32 -22.63 -18.22
N LEU A 30 1.37 -21.70 -18.11
CA LEU A 30 0.34 -21.48 -19.11
C LEU A 30 0.55 -20.11 -19.75
N GLU A 31 0.54 -20.06 -21.08
CA GLU A 31 0.60 -18.80 -21.83
C GLU A 31 -0.69 -18.01 -21.55
N TYR A 32 -0.60 -17.04 -20.63
CA TYR A 32 -1.77 -16.32 -20.13
C TYR A 32 -2.05 -15.10 -21.00
N MET A 33 -3.03 -15.25 -21.90
CA MET A 33 -3.69 -14.13 -22.57
C MET A 33 -5.20 -14.32 -22.37
N PRO A 34 -5.80 -13.64 -21.38
CA PRO A 34 -7.20 -13.89 -21.04
C PRO A 34 -8.09 -13.55 -22.23
N SER A 35 -9.15 -14.33 -22.43
CA SER A 35 -10.12 -14.03 -23.47
C SER A 35 -10.84 -12.72 -23.17
N ALA A 36 -11.34 -12.05 -24.21
CA ALA A 36 -12.11 -10.82 -24.03
C ALA A 36 -13.43 -11.06 -23.25
N GLU A 37 -13.90 -12.30 -23.18
CA GLU A 37 -15.09 -12.68 -22.40
C GLU A 37 -14.75 -12.89 -20.91
N GLU A 38 -13.56 -13.40 -20.61
CA GLU A 38 -13.07 -13.62 -19.25
C GLU A 38 -12.61 -12.32 -18.59
N TYR A 39 -11.85 -11.51 -19.31
CA TYR A 39 -11.35 -10.24 -18.80
C TYR A 39 -12.43 -9.16 -18.92
N ARG A 40 -12.81 -8.54 -17.79
CA ARG A 40 -13.76 -7.42 -17.76
C ARG A 40 -15.12 -7.78 -18.39
N LYS A 41 -15.62 -8.98 -18.07
CA LYS A 41 -16.96 -9.49 -18.41
C LYS A 41 -18.06 -8.44 -18.25
N HIS A 42 -17.96 -7.64 -17.19
CA HIS A 42 -18.81 -6.47 -16.97
C HIS A 42 -18.01 -5.19 -17.20
N SER A 43 -18.60 -4.26 -17.97
CA SER A 43 -18.04 -2.92 -18.10
C SER A 43 -18.02 -2.21 -16.74
N PRO A 44 -17.09 -1.29 -16.46
CA PRO A 44 -17.06 -0.55 -15.19
C PRO A 44 -18.33 0.24 -14.92
N GLY A 45 -19.04 0.66 -15.96
CA GLY A 45 -20.30 1.41 -15.83
C GLY A 45 -21.53 0.51 -15.66
N SER A 46 -21.39 -0.80 -15.83
CA SER A 46 -22.51 -1.76 -15.83
C SER A 46 -22.24 -2.91 -14.86
N GLN A 47 -21.73 -2.59 -13.68
CA GLN A 47 -21.47 -3.61 -12.67
C GLN A 47 -22.78 -4.14 -12.08
N PRO A 48 -22.91 -5.47 -11.92
CA PRO A 48 -24.14 -6.09 -11.43
C PRO A 48 -24.39 -5.83 -9.93
N VAL A 49 -23.36 -5.39 -9.21
CA VAL A 49 -23.41 -5.14 -7.77
C VAL A 49 -23.31 -3.64 -7.51
N SER A 50 -24.24 -3.12 -6.70
CA SER A 50 -24.12 -1.77 -6.15
C SER A 50 -23.15 -1.80 -4.97
N ALA A 51 -22.02 -1.09 -5.11
CA ALA A 51 -21.04 -0.99 -4.03
C ALA A 51 -21.55 0.00 -2.95
N ILE A 52 -21.60 -0.46 -1.70
CA ILE A 52 -21.84 0.40 -0.53
C ILE A 52 -20.48 0.70 0.09
N VAL A 53 -19.95 1.91 -0.15
CA VAL A 53 -18.67 2.35 0.40
C VAL A 53 -18.92 3.03 1.75
N PRO A 54 -18.42 2.49 2.88
CA PRO A 54 -18.59 3.13 4.17
C PRO A 54 -17.78 4.44 4.22
N HIS A 55 -18.44 5.54 4.62
CA HIS A 55 -17.83 6.87 4.65
C HIS A 55 -17.24 7.27 6.01
N ASP A 56 -17.80 6.76 7.11
CA ASP A 56 -17.37 7.10 8.47
C ASP A 56 -17.53 5.88 9.40
N VAL A 57 -16.96 5.96 10.60
CA VAL A 57 -17.06 4.92 11.63
C VAL A 57 -18.45 4.99 12.28
N PRO A 58 -19.12 3.85 12.58
CA PRO A 58 -20.45 3.84 13.19
C PRO A 58 -20.56 4.67 14.48
N ALA A 59 -19.49 4.71 15.28
CA ALA A 59 -19.42 5.51 16.50
C ALA A 59 -19.58 7.02 16.27
N LEU A 60 -19.25 7.52 15.07
CA LEU A 60 -19.27 8.94 14.72
C LEU A 60 -20.54 9.37 13.99
N VAL A 61 -21.35 8.41 13.51
CA VAL A 61 -22.60 8.67 12.77
C VAL A 61 -23.59 9.44 13.64
N TYR A 62 -23.83 8.98 14.87
CA TYR A 62 -24.75 9.63 15.81
C TYR A 62 -24.05 10.59 16.78
N ASN A 63 -22.74 10.43 16.99
CA ASN A 63 -21.94 11.32 17.84
C ASN A 63 -21.14 12.32 16.97
N THR A 64 -21.82 13.36 16.50
CA THR A 64 -21.26 14.33 15.53
C THR A 64 -20.36 15.40 16.17
N ARG A 65 -19.95 15.24 17.43
CA ARG A 65 -19.13 16.24 18.14
C ARG A 65 -17.79 16.42 17.41
N TYR A 66 -17.58 17.62 16.86
CA TYR A 66 -16.43 17.88 15.99
C TYR A 66 -15.16 18.32 16.74
N TYR A 67 -15.27 19.07 17.85
CA TYR A 67 -14.11 19.71 18.50
C TYR A 67 -13.03 18.72 18.96
N GLY A 68 -13.40 17.52 19.43
CA GLY A 68 -12.44 16.47 19.80
C GLY A 68 -11.84 15.73 18.60
N ARG A 69 -12.53 15.75 17.46
CA ARG A 69 -12.11 15.13 16.19
C ARG A 69 -11.28 16.07 15.31
N ASP A 70 -11.32 17.37 15.56
CA ASP A 70 -10.61 18.37 14.77
C ASP A 70 -9.10 18.38 15.05
N PHE A 71 -8.38 17.43 14.44
CA PHE A 71 -6.92 17.33 14.55
C PHE A 71 -6.18 18.52 13.93
N ARG A 72 -6.80 19.25 12.99
CA ARG A 72 -6.17 20.39 12.34
C ARG A 72 -5.96 21.54 13.31
N ARG A 73 -6.92 21.76 14.21
CA ARG A 73 -6.90 22.85 15.21
C ARG A 73 -6.44 22.40 16.59
N ASN A 74 -6.55 21.11 16.90
CA ASN A 74 -6.09 20.54 18.17
C ASN A 74 -4.57 20.37 18.24
N ASN A 75 -3.80 21.20 17.53
CA ASN A 75 -2.36 21.21 17.71
C ASN A 75 -2.05 21.90 19.03
N LYS A 76 -1.22 21.26 19.87
CA LYS A 76 -0.73 21.86 21.11
C LYS A 76 -0.06 23.18 20.72
N TYR A 77 -0.47 24.29 21.35
CA TYR A 77 0.15 25.59 21.11
C TYR A 77 1.66 25.42 21.15
N ALA A 78 2.35 25.83 20.08
CA ALA A 78 3.80 25.77 20.03
C ALA A 78 4.32 26.74 21.10
N MET A 79 4.70 26.21 22.25
CA MET A 79 5.39 26.99 23.26
C MET A 79 6.78 27.29 22.72
N ARG A 80 6.98 28.54 22.28
CA ARG A 80 8.29 29.01 21.86
C ARG A 80 9.09 29.34 23.12
N VAL A 81 10.13 28.56 23.37
CA VAL A 81 11.14 28.90 24.38
C VAL A 81 12.22 29.71 23.66
N VAL A 82 12.57 30.88 24.21
CA VAL A 82 13.64 31.72 23.67
C VAL A 82 14.93 31.35 24.40
N ASP A 83 15.94 30.95 23.64
CA ASP A 83 17.30 30.83 24.14
C ASP A 83 17.87 32.24 24.32
N ARG A 84 18.26 32.59 25.55
CA ARG A 84 18.75 33.94 25.88
C ARG A 84 20.21 34.13 25.48
N THR A 85 20.97 33.04 25.41
CA THR A 85 22.33 33.03 24.88
C THR A 85 22.35 32.19 23.59
N PRO A 86 23.31 32.42 22.67
CA PRO A 86 23.41 31.60 21.46
C PRO A 86 23.67 30.14 21.86
N MET A 87 22.64 29.31 21.75
CA MET A 87 22.58 27.90 22.16
C MET A 87 22.89 27.73 23.66
N ASP A 88 21.87 27.63 24.53
CA ASP A 88 22.04 27.33 25.97
C ASP A 88 22.53 25.87 26.16
N VAL A 89 23.79 25.57 25.80
CA VAL A 89 24.37 24.21 25.76
C VAL A 89 24.36 23.54 27.13
N GLU A 90 24.55 24.31 28.21
CA GLU A 90 24.50 23.80 29.59
C GLU A 90 23.13 23.21 29.93
N LYS A 91 22.04 23.86 29.50
CA LYS A 91 20.68 23.35 29.71
C LYS A 91 20.42 22.11 28.87
N LEU A 92 20.92 22.07 27.64
CA LEU A 92 20.81 20.91 26.76
C LEU A 92 21.52 19.69 27.37
N ILE A 93 22.77 19.87 27.81
CA ILE A 93 23.57 18.82 28.46
C ILE A 93 22.89 18.35 29.75
N ALA A 94 22.38 19.26 30.56
CA ALA A 94 21.66 18.91 31.80
C ALA A 94 20.33 18.17 31.54
N SER A 95 19.68 18.41 30.40
CA SER A 95 18.42 17.77 30.02
C SER A 95 18.58 16.44 29.26
N MET A 96 19.80 16.14 28.83
CA MET A 96 20.07 14.96 28.02
C MET A 96 19.97 13.70 28.90
N PRO A 97 19.20 12.68 28.50
CA PRO A 97 19.19 11.41 29.22
C PRO A 97 20.59 10.80 29.15
N LEU A 98 21.28 10.70 30.29
CA LEU A 98 22.63 10.15 30.38
C LEU A 98 22.59 8.65 30.66
N THR A 99 21.53 8.17 31.31
CA THR A 99 21.33 6.76 31.62
C THR A 99 20.14 6.18 30.83
N PRO A 100 20.10 4.85 30.60
CA PRO A 100 18.98 4.21 29.93
C PRO A 100 17.63 4.40 30.62
N GLU A 101 17.62 4.66 31.93
CA GLU A 101 16.42 4.87 32.75
C GLU A 101 15.78 6.24 32.50
N ASP A 102 16.58 7.23 32.10
CA ASP A 102 16.14 8.61 31.82
C ASP A 102 15.40 8.72 30.47
N VAL A 103 15.47 7.69 29.63
CA VAL A 103 14.78 7.65 28.34
C VAL A 103 13.29 7.47 28.58
N LYS A 104 12.54 8.58 28.60
CA LYS A 104 11.09 8.54 28.67
C LYS A 104 10.51 7.95 27.38
N PHE A 105 10.17 6.67 27.42
CA PHE A 105 9.38 6.05 26.36
C PHE A 105 8.03 6.74 26.30
N SER A 106 7.80 7.54 25.26
CA SER A 106 6.47 8.05 24.94
C SER A 106 5.80 6.99 24.07
N PRO A 107 4.90 6.14 24.60
CA PRO A 107 4.14 5.25 23.75
C PRO A 107 3.38 6.11 22.74
N ALA A 108 3.28 5.63 21.49
CA ALA A 108 2.39 6.25 20.52
C ALA A 108 0.98 6.22 21.10
N ASP A 109 0.29 7.37 21.14
CA ASP A 109 -1.09 7.45 21.62
C ASP A 109 -1.93 6.37 20.92
N ASP A 110 -2.67 5.57 21.70
CA ASP A 110 -3.51 4.49 21.18
C ASP A 110 -4.54 4.98 20.16
N TYR A 111 -4.86 6.28 20.19
CA TYR A 111 -5.74 6.93 19.21
C TYR A 111 -5.18 6.92 17.77
N ILE A 112 -3.85 6.87 17.62
CA ILE A 112 -3.21 6.75 16.30
C ILE A 112 -3.34 5.30 15.79
N ARG A 113 -3.30 4.32 16.71
CA ARG A 113 -3.43 2.88 16.40
C ARG A 113 -4.88 2.46 16.17
N SER A 114 -5.86 3.14 16.74
CA SER A 114 -7.30 2.83 16.60
C SER A 114 -7.91 3.25 15.26
N ARG A 115 -7.12 3.77 14.31
CA ARG A 115 -7.58 4.11 12.95
C ARG A 115 -7.40 2.97 11.94
N GLY A 116 -7.46 1.69 12.37
CA GLY A 116 -7.34 0.60 11.41
C GLY A 116 -7.24 -0.84 11.93
N THR A 117 -7.84 -1.16 13.07
CA THR A 117 -8.18 -2.56 13.45
C THR A 117 -9.61 -2.61 13.92
#